data_AF-A0A3D3X7C0-F1
#
_entry.id   AF-A0A3D3X7C0-F1
#
_cell.length_a   1.000
_cell.length_b   1.000
_cell.length_c   1.000
_cell.angle_alpha   90.00
_cell.angle_beta   90.00
_cell.angle_gamma   90.00
#
_symmetry.space_group_name_H-M   'P 1'
#
loop_
_entity.id
_entity.type
_entity.pdbx_description
1 polymer ?
#
loop_
_entity_poly.entity_id
_entity_poly.type
_entity_poly.pdbx_seq_one_letter_code
_entity_poly.pdbx_strand_id
1 'polypeptide(L)' 'KMGLFNRLWEFALSRLLQNFEIGQITLRFPNGKTVHYGNSESEPSAYMRVRNHRMIRKLLVEGDVGLAESYMDG' A
#
# COMPACT_ATOMS: atom_id res chain seq x y z
N LYS A 1 16.59 11.84 9.10
CA LYS A 1 16.09 12.47 7.85
C LYS A 1 15.30 11.51 6.94
N MET A 2 15.31 10.18 7.14
CA MET A 2 14.60 9.20 6.29
C MET A 2 13.07 9.13 6.51
N GLY A 3 12.58 9.40 7.73
CA GLY A 3 11.17 9.16 8.09
C GLY A 3 10.13 10.09 7.44
N LEU A 4 10.52 11.29 7.01
CA LEU A 4 9.58 12.23 6.36
C LEU A 4 9.18 11.77 4.96
N PHE A 5 10.13 11.27 4.17
CA PHE A 5 9.84 10.75 2.83
C PHE A 5 8.94 9.51 2.89
N ASN A 6 9.15 8.63 3.87
CA ASN A 6 8.31 7.45 4.06
C ASN A 6 6.85 7.80 4.31
N ARG A 7 6.60 8.83 5.14
CA ARG A 7 5.24 9.33 5.41
C ARG A 7 4.59 9.94 4.17
N LEU A 8 5.37 10.59 3.32
CA LEU A 8 4.86 11.14 2.06
C LEU A 8 4.35 10.02 1.13
N TRP A 9 5.11 8.93 0.99
CA TRP A 9 4.71 7.79 0.18
C TRP A 9 3.49 7.05 0.77
N GLU A 10 3.45 6.84 2.08
CA GLU A 10 2.27 6.28 2.76
C GLU A 10 1.02 7.15 2.53
N PHE A 11 1.18 8.48 2.60
CA PHE A 11 0.10 9.42 2.35
C PHE A 11 -0.40 9.35 0.90
N ALA A 12 0.52 9.34 -0.07
CA ALA A 12 0.18 9.21 -1.49
C ALA A 12 -0.56 7.90 -1.79
N LEU A 13 -0.06 6.77 -1.25
CA LEU A 13 -0.72 5.48 -1.38
C LEU A 13 -2.11 5.48 -0.72
N SER A 14 -2.22 6.07 0.47
CA SER A 14 -3.51 6.19 1.16
C SER A 14 -4.52 6.98 0.34
N ARG A 15 -4.07 8.05 -0.33
CA ARG A 15 -4.95 8.86 -1.18
C ARG A 15 -5.42 8.10 -2.42
N LEU A 16 -4.55 7.29 -3.02
CA LEU A 16 -4.91 6.42 -4.14
C LEU A 16 -5.93 5.35 -3.71
N LEU A 17 -5.70 4.69 -2.58
CA LEU A 17 -6.56 3.63 -2.07
C LEU A 17 -7.88 4.12 -1.47
N GLN A 18 -8.01 5.41 -1.14
CA GLN A 18 -9.29 5.99 -0.70
C GLN A 18 -10.38 5.92 -1.78
N ASN A 19 -10.00 5.82 -3.05
CA ASN A 19 -10.94 5.76 -4.17
C ASN A 19 -11.23 4.32 -4.61
N PHE A 20 -11.04 3.33 -3.73
CA PHE A 20 -11.37 1.93 -4.03
C PHE A 20 -12.90 1.76 -4.13
N GLU A 21 -13.41 1.58 -5.34
CA GLU A 21 -14.85 1.40 -5.59
C GLU A 21 -15.28 -0.07 -5.45
N ILE A 22 -14.40 -1.02 -5.78
CA ILE A 22 -14.71 -2.46 -5.78
C ILE A 22 -13.81 -3.18 -4.78
N GLY A 23 -14.43 -3.95 -3.89
CA GLY A 23 -13.72 -4.74 -2.89
C GLY A 23 -13.07 -3.90 -1.78
N GLN A 24 -12.17 -4.54 -1.06
CA GLN A 24 -11.47 -3.95 0.08
C GLN A 24 -10.04 -4.48 0.20
N ILE A 25 -9.17 -3.66 0.79
CA ILE A 25 -7.80 -4.06 1.06
C ILE A 25 -7.34 -3.58 2.44
N THR A 26 -6.69 -4.48 3.16
CA THR A 26 -6.06 -4.21 4.45
C THR A 26 -4.55 -4.13 4.29
N LEU A 27 -3.94 -3.00 4.66
CA LEU A 27 -2.49 -2.80 4.64
C LEU A 27 -1.91 -2.78 6.04
N ARG A 28 -0.86 -3.58 6.28
CA ARG A 28 -0.02 -3.47 7.48
C ARG A 28 1.33 -2.87 7.13
N PHE A 29 1.61 -1.68 7.65
CA PHE A 29 2.83 -0.92 7.42
C PHE A 29 4.01 -1.38 8.31
N PRO A 30 5.26 -1.04 7.96
CA PRO A 30 6.45 -1.46 8.73
C PRO A 30 6.46 -0.98 10.18
N ASN A 31 5.80 0.15 10.46
CA ASN A 31 5.63 0.69 11.82
C ASN A 31 4.59 -0.08 12.66
N GLY A 32 3.98 -1.14 12.12
CA GLY A 32 2.96 -1.94 12.77
C GLY A 32 1.53 -1.42 12.59
N LYS A 33 1.35 -0.22 12.04
CA LYS A 33 0.03 0.36 11.76
C LYS A 33 -0.71 -0.49 10.71
N THR A 34 -1.97 -0.80 10.98
CA THR A 34 -2.87 -1.42 10.01
C THR A 34 -3.92 -0.41 9.56
N VAL A 35 -4.21 -0.36 8.27
CA VAL A 35 -5.24 0.52 7.67
C VAL A 35 -6.09 -0.30 6.72
N HIS A 36 -7.40 -0.11 6.79
CA HIS A 36 -8.38 -0.72 5.90
C HIS A 36 -8.86 0.33 4.89
N TYR A 37 -8.98 -0.08 3.63
CA TYR A 37 -9.47 0.73 2.52
C TYR A 37 -10.58 -0.04 1.78
N GLY A 38 -11.56 0.69 1.23
CA GLY A 38 -12.78 0.11 0.66
C GLY A 38 -13.88 -0.11 1.72
N ASN A 39 -14.99 -0.69 1.30
CA ASN A 39 -16.11 -1.03 2.19
C ASN A 39 -15.82 -2.37 2.89
N SER A 40 -15.97 -2.44 4.21
CA SER A 40 -15.69 -3.66 4.97
C SER A 40 -16.57 -4.86 4.58
N GLU A 41 -17.71 -4.61 3.95
CA GLU A 41 -18.61 -5.68 3.46
C GLU A 41 -18.50 -5.92 1.95
N SER A 42 -17.64 -5.20 1.24
CA SER A 42 -17.43 -5.46 -0.19
C SER A 42 -16.44 -6.61 -0.41
N GLU A 43 -16.73 -7.39 -1.44
CA GLU A 43 -15.83 -8.38 -2.01
C GLU A 43 -15.36 -7.94 -3.40
N PRO A 44 -14.14 -8.31 -3.81
CA PRO A 44 -13.18 -9.18 -3.13
C PRO A 44 -12.42 -8.49 -1.97
N SER A 45 -11.90 -9.29 -1.03
CA SER A 45 -11.09 -8.81 0.10
C SER A 45 -9.63 -9.23 -0.03
N ALA A 46 -8.72 -8.31 0.25
CA ALA A 46 -7.27 -8.53 0.19
C ALA A 46 -6.55 -8.08 1.46
N TYR A 47 -5.43 -8.74 1.77
CA TYR A 47 -4.52 -8.34 2.83
C TYR A 47 -3.09 -8.25 2.28
N MET A 48 -2.39 -7.15 2.59
CA MET A 48 -1.01 -6.96 2.19
C MET A 48 -0.17 -6.39 3.33
N ARG A 49 0.98 -7.02 3.58
CA ARG A 49 1.98 -6.52 4.52
C ARG A 49 3.07 -5.78 3.75
N VAL A 50 3.17 -4.48 3.99
CA VAL A 50 4.27 -3.67 3.46
C VAL A 50 5.50 -3.88 4.35
N ARG A 51 6.55 -4.49 3.80
CA ARG A 51 7.81 -4.76 4.53
C ARG A 51 8.75 -3.56 4.49
N ASN A 52 8.75 -2.81 3.40
CA ASN A 52 9.58 -1.63 3.21
C ASN A 52 8.85 -0.55 2.37
N HIS A 53 8.99 0.73 2.74
CA HIS A 53 8.46 1.87 1.99
C HIS A 53 8.93 1.97 0.54
N ARG A 54 10.07 1.35 0.19
CA ARG A 54 10.53 1.24 -1.21
C ARG A 54 9.46 0.59 -2.09
N MET A 55 8.76 -0.42 -1.60
CA MET A 55 7.68 -1.08 -2.34
C MET A 55 6.55 -0.10 -2.70
N ILE A 56 6.15 0.76 -1.75
CA ILE A 56 5.13 1.79 -1.99
C ILE A 56 5.58 2.74 -3.10
N ARG A 57 6.84 3.19 -3.07
CA ARG A 57 7.39 4.05 -4.12
C ARG A 57 7.39 3.35 -5.48
N LYS A 58 7.83 2.09 -5.57
CA LYS A 58 7.85 1.33 -6.83
C LYS A 58 6.43 1.16 -7.37
N LEU A 59 5.47 0.77 -6.53
CA LEU A 59 4.06 0.69 -6.93
C LEU A 59 3.53 2.02 -7.50
N LEU A 60 3.81 3.15 -6.84
CA LEU A 60 3.28 4.45 -7.27
C LEU A 60 3.97 5.04 -8.51
N VAL A 61 5.21 4.67 -8.79
CA VAL A 61 6.02 5.23 -9.89
C VAL A 61 6.08 4.29 -11.10
N GLU A 62 6.26 3.00 -10.85
CA GLU A 62 6.47 1.95 -11.87
C GLU A 62 5.23 1.06 -12.05
N GLY A 63 4.16 1.29 -11.29
CA GLY A 63 2.88 0.59 -11.44
C GLY A 63 2.90 -0.86 -10.97
N ASP A 64 2.21 -1.72 -11.70
CA ASP A 64 2.07 -3.15 -11.43
C ASP A 64 3.39 -3.91 -11.56
N VAL A 65 4.25 -3.54 -12.52
CA VAL A 65 5.61 -4.08 -12.66
C VAL A 65 6.43 -3.77 -11.40
N GLY A 66 6.40 -2.51 -10.95
CA GLY A 66 7.09 -2.10 -9.72
C GLY A 66 6.61 -2.86 -8.49
N LEU A 67 5.31 -3.14 -8.41
CA LEU A 67 4.73 -3.99 -7.37
C LEU A 67 5.27 -5.42 -7.45
N ALA A 68 5.20 -6.05 -8.63
CA ALA A 68 5.65 -7.42 -8.84
C ALA A 68 7.15 -7.59 -8.51
N GLU A 69 8.00 -6.69 -8.99
CA GLU A 69 9.42 -6.69 -8.65
C GLU A 69 9.64 -6.52 -7.15
N SER A 70 8.96 -5.57 -6.51
CA SER A 70 9.09 -5.36 -5.07
C SER A 70 8.62 -6.55 -4.23
N TYR A 71 7.67 -7.34 -4.75
CA TYR A 71 7.23 -8.57 -4.12
C TYR A 71 8.29 -9.67 -4.23
N MET A 72 8.96 -9.77 -5.39
CA MET A 72 10.08 -10.70 -5.59
C MET A 72 11.31 -10.32 -4.74
N ASP A 73 11.54 -9.03 -4.51
CA ASP A 73 12.66 -8.51 -3.71
C ASP A 73 12.52 -8.77 -2.20
N GLY A 74 11.30 -8.97 -1.68
CA GLY A 74 10.98 -9.28 -0.27
C GLY A 74 10.82 -8.08 0.68
#